data_AF-A0A7Z9WF76-F1
#
_entry.id   AF-A0A7Z9WF76-F1
#
_cell.length_a   1.000
_cell.length_b   1.000
_cell.length_c   1.000
_cell.angle_alpha   90.00
_cell.angle_beta   90.00
_cell.angle_gamma   90.00
#
_symmetry.space_group_name_H-M   'P 1'
#
loop_
_entity.id
_entity.type
_entity.pdbx_description
1 polymer ?
#
loop_
_entity_poly.entity_id
_entity_poly.type
_entity_poly.pdbx_seq_one_letter_code
_entity_poly.pdbx_strand_id
1 'polypeptide(L)'
;MLDIEKEIILPLFEVEKEVKVVIPTVNSFTGDKLSAFAPTTIGIPYSKGKSMEIIKQLFDLGILFEYITDLREISQSYKKIAEIEASYRNLSLSIDKFLSDSIKGFSHLSVRFSWKY
;
A
#
# COMPACT_ATOMS: atom_id res chain seq x y z
N MET A 1 -5.54 9.88 1.82
CA MET A 1 -6.05 9.02 0.74
C MET A 1 -6.95 9.83 -0.19
N LEU A 2 -7.27 9.28 -1.37
CA LEU A 2 -8.44 9.69 -2.13
C LEU A 2 -9.51 8.62 -1.96
N ASP A 3 -10.74 9.07 -1.75
CA ASP A 3 -11.85 8.21 -1.40
C ASP A 3 -13.02 8.43 -2.38
N ILE A 4 -13.81 7.37 -2.54
CA ILE A 4 -15.03 7.36 -3.33
C ILE A 4 -16.19 6.93 -2.44
N GLU A 5 -17.37 7.46 -2.74
CA GLU A 5 -18.60 7.01 -2.12
C GLU A 5 -19.11 5.78 -2.87
N LYS A 6 -19.37 4.69 -2.15
CA LYS A 6 -19.89 3.46 -2.70
C LYS A 6 -21.09 2.99 -1.90
N GLU A 7 -22.12 2.54 -2.60
CA GLU A 7 -23.30 1.96 -1.99
C GLU A 7 -23.03 0.53 -1.53
N ILE A 8 -23.56 0.16 -0.37
CA ILE A 8 -23.51 -1.20 0.15
C ILE A 8 -24.62 -2.03 -0.51
N ILE A 9 -24.23 -2.91 -1.44
CA ILE A 9 -25.14 -3.86 -2.10
C ILE A 9 -24.87 -5.25 -1.50
N LEU A 10 -25.85 -5.80 -0.78
CA LEU A 10 -25.75 -7.14 -0.20
C LEU A 10 -26.55 -8.14 -1.04
N PRO A 11 -25.95 -9.22 -1.55
CA PRO A 11 -26.66 -10.19 -2.38
C PRO A 11 -27.66 -11.06 -1.59
N LEU A 12 -27.60 -11.03 -0.25
CA LEU A 12 -28.32 -11.96 0.62
C LEU A 12 -29.31 -11.28 1.60
N PHE A 13 -29.21 -9.95 1.79
CA PHE A 13 -30.01 -9.23 2.78
C PHE A 13 -30.66 -8.01 2.13
N GLU A 14 -31.93 -7.79 2.44
CA GLU A 14 -32.66 -6.58 2.07
C GLU A 14 -32.33 -5.48 3.08
N VAL A 15 -32.01 -4.30 2.56
CA VAL A 15 -31.67 -3.12 3.37
C VAL A 15 -32.88 -2.20 3.41
N GLU A 16 -33.33 -1.84 4.62
CA GLU A 16 -34.47 -0.92 4.82
C GLU A 16 -34.20 0.50 4.27
N LYS A 17 -32.93 0.87 4.11
CA LYS A 17 -32.48 2.14 3.54
C LYS A 17 -31.17 1.96 2.80
N GLU A 18 -30.97 2.74 1.75
CA GLU A 18 -29.69 2.84 1.06
C GLU A 18 -28.61 3.34 2.03
N VAL A 19 -27.50 2.61 2.11
CA VAL A 19 -26.34 3.00 2.92
C VAL A 19 -25.15 3.20 1.98
N LYS A 20 -24.61 4.42 2.01
CA LYS A 20 -23.40 4.78 1.31
C LYS A 20 -22.23 4.89 2.27
N VAL A 21 -21.08 4.37 1.86
CA VAL A 21 -19.84 4.42 2.63
C VAL A 21 -18.72 5.00 1.79
N VAL A 22 -17.83 5.72 2.48
CA VAL A 22 -16.61 6.26 1.89
C VAL A 22 -15.55 5.18 1.98
N ILE A 23 -15.01 4.77 0.83
CA ILE A 23 -13.92 3.79 0.74
C ILE A 23 -12.79 4.37 -0.11
N PRO A 24 -11.53 4.00 0.16
CA PRO A 24 -10.43 4.42 -0.68
C PRO A 24 -10.51 3.79 -2.07
N THR A 25 -9.97 4.50 -3.05
CA THR A 25 -9.82 4.00 -4.42
C THR A 25 -8.79 2.88 -4.52
N VAL A 26 -8.83 2.12 -5.62
CA VAL A 26 -7.80 1.12 -5.95
C VAL A 26 -6.40 1.75 -6.04
N ASN A 27 -6.30 2.93 -6.66
CA ASN A 27 -5.05 3.69 -6.76
C ASN A 27 -4.55 4.09 -5.36
N SER A 28 -5.47 4.49 -4.46
CA SER A 28 -5.12 4.79 -3.08
C SER A 28 -4.63 3.58 -2.30
N PHE A 29 -5.29 2.43 -2.43
CA PHE A 29 -4.83 1.16 -1.87
C PHE A 29 -3.45 0.78 -2.41
N THR A 30 -3.20 0.99 -3.71
CA THR A 30 -1.90 0.67 -4.31
C THR A 30 -0.80 1.54 -3.69
N GLY A 31 -1.05 2.83 -3.48
CA GLY A 31 -0.11 3.73 -2.80
C GLY A 31 0.24 3.28 -1.38
N ASP A 32 -0.75 2.81 -0.62
CA ASP A 32 -0.57 2.21 0.71
C ASP A 32 0.35 0.99 0.65
N LYS A 33 0.00 0.03 -0.22
CA LYS A 33 0.75 -1.21 -0.38
C LYS A 33 2.19 -0.97 -0.80
N LEU A 34 2.46 0.00 -1.68
CA LEU A 34 3.82 0.38 -2.07
C LEU A 34 4.64 0.93 -0.89
N SER A 35 4.02 1.71 0.02
CA SER A 35 4.70 2.28 1.18
C SER A 35 5.24 1.22 2.15
N ALA A 36 4.58 0.05 2.20
CA ALA A 36 5.00 -1.09 3.02
C ALA A 36 6.38 -1.65 2.62
N PHE A 37 6.87 -1.35 1.42
CA PHE A 37 8.15 -1.83 0.90
C PHE A 37 9.33 -0.92 1.20
N ALA A 38 9.17 0.06 2.10
CA ALA A 38 10.26 0.91 2.62
C ALA A 38 10.82 0.36 3.96
N PRO A 39 11.60 -0.74 3.98
CA PRO A 39 11.92 -1.48 5.19
C PRO A 39 12.82 -0.75 6.20
N THR A 40 13.51 0.31 5.78
CA THR A 40 14.41 1.07 6.65
C THR A 40 13.80 2.37 7.14
N THR A 41 12.60 2.72 6.67
CA THR A 41 11.91 3.97 7.00
C THR A 41 10.47 3.74 7.46
N ILE A 42 9.49 3.83 6.57
CA ILE A 42 8.05 3.87 6.87
C ILE A 42 7.35 2.53 6.68
N GLY A 43 8.01 1.55 6.07
CA GLY A 43 7.43 0.27 5.68
C GLY A 43 7.63 -0.84 6.72
N ILE A 44 7.45 -2.07 6.25
CA ILE A 44 7.62 -3.29 7.04
C ILE A 44 9.10 -3.64 7.08
N PRO A 45 9.73 -3.74 8.28
CA PRO A 45 11.13 -4.14 8.38
C PRO A 45 11.36 -5.55 7.84
N TYR A 46 12.44 -5.75 7.08
CA TYR A 46 12.82 -7.06 6.53
C TYR A 46 13.56 -7.94 7.55
N SER A 47 12.98 -8.05 8.74
CA SER A 47 13.52 -8.82 9.86
C SER A 47 12.92 -10.24 9.93
N LYS A 48 13.52 -11.10 10.77
CA LYS A 48 13.03 -12.46 11.00
C LYS A 48 11.59 -12.43 11.53
N GLY A 49 10.70 -13.21 10.91
CA GLY A 49 9.28 -13.28 11.29
C GLY A 49 8.35 -12.38 10.47
N LYS A 50 8.89 -11.45 9.67
CA LYS A 50 8.07 -10.54 8.82
C LYS A 50 7.85 -11.03 7.39
N SER A 51 8.48 -12.14 7.00
CA SER A 51 8.40 -12.68 5.62
C SER A 51 6.97 -12.93 5.14
N MET A 52 6.10 -13.47 6.00
CA MET A 52 4.69 -13.71 5.63
C MET A 52 3.93 -12.41 5.38
N GLU A 53 4.19 -11.38 6.19
CA GLU A 53 3.58 -10.06 6.03
C GLU A 53 3.98 -9.45 4.69
N ILE A 54 5.28 -9.49 4.36
CA ILE A 54 5.82 -8.99 3.08
C ILE A 54 5.23 -9.74 1.89
N ILE A 55 5.13 -11.07 1.96
CA ILE A 55 4.53 -11.90 0.89
C ILE A 55 3.06 -11.52 0.66
N LYS A 56 2.29 -11.28 1.72
CA LYS A 56 0.90 -10.82 1.60
C LYS A 56 0.81 -9.46 0.90
N GLN A 57 1.66 -8.50 1.27
CA GLN A 57 1.69 -7.20 0.58
C GLN A 57 2.06 -7.35 -0.91
N LEU A 58 2.97 -8.26 -1.24
CA LEU A 58 3.38 -8.50 -2.63
C LEU A 58 2.25 -9.14 -3.45
N PHE A 59 1.52 -10.09 -2.84
CA PHE A 59 0.34 -10.70 -3.43
C PHE A 59 -0.76 -9.67 -3.68
N ASP A 60 -1.07 -8.84 -2.68
CA ASP A 60 -2.05 -7.77 -2.80
C ASP A 60 -1.68 -6.79 -3.92
N LEU A 61 -0.41 -6.37 -4.00
CA LEU A 61 0.08 -5.53 -5.10
C LEU A 61 -0.10 -6.21 -6.46
N GLY A 62 0.25 -7.48 -6.57
CA GLY A 62 0.09 -8.25 -7.81
C GLY A 62 -1.34 -8.22 -8.34
N ILE A 63 -2.33 -8.30 -7.44
CA ILE A 63 -3.74 -8.17 -7.80
C ILE A 63 -4.08 -6.72 -8.19
N LEU A 64 -3.68 -5.75 -7.36
CA LEU A 64 -4.04 -4.34 -7.57
C LEU A 64 -3.47 -3.76 -8.86
N PHE A 65 -2.30 -4.23 -9.32
CA PHE A 65 -1.65 -3.78 -10.55
C PHE A 65 -2.56 -3.88 -11.78
N GLU A 66 -3.41 -4.91 -11.86
CA GLU A 66 -4.35 -5.11 -12.97
C GLU A 66 -5.48 -4.08 -13.02
N TYR A 67 -5.69 -3.32 -11.93
CA TYR A 67 -6.80 -2.38 -11.76
C TYR A 67 -6.33 -0.92 -11.62
N ILE A 68 -5.03 -0.64 -11.76
CA ILE A 68 -4.49 0.71 -11.68
C ILE A 68 -5.00 1.54 -12.87
N THR A 69 -5.50 2.74 -12.57
CA THR A 69 -6.02 3.66 -13.60
C THR A 69 -5.31 5.02 -13.60
N ASP A 70 -4.73 5.45 -12.48
CA ASP A 70 -4.05 6.74 -12.37
C ASP A 70 -2.82 6.68 -11.44
N LEU A 71 -1.63 6.78 -12.05
CA LEU A 71 -0.35 6.81 -11.33
C LEU A 71 -0.16 8.08 -10.49
N ARG A 72 -0.80 9.20 -10.86
CA ARG A 72 -0.71 10.45 -10.11
C ARG A 72 -1.44 10.31 -8.79
N GLU A 73 -2.58 9.64 -8.79
CA GLU A 73 -3.35 9.34 -7.59
C GLU A 73 -2.55 8.41 -6.65
N ILE A 74 -1.92 7.38 -7.20
CA ILE A 74 -1.00 6.50 -6.43
C ILE A 74 0.10 7.33 -5.78
N SER A 75 0.74 8.23 -6.52
CA SER A 75 1.80 9.11 -6.01
C SER A 75 1.31 10.00 -4.87
N GLN A 76 0.12 10.59 -5.01
CA GLN A 76 -0.48 11.42 -3.97
C GLN A 76 -0.83 10.62 -2.72
N SER A 77 -1.42 9.44 -2.87
CA SER A 77 -1.77 8.57 -1.75
C SER A 77 -0.53 8.04 -1.03
N TYR A 78 0.51 7.63 -1.78
CA TYR A 78 1.80 7.25 -1.21
C TYR A 78 2.38 8.37 -0.35
N LYS A 79 2.40 9.62 -0.83
CA LYS A 79 2.92 10.77 -0.08
C LYS A 79 2.18 10.97 1.25
N LYS A 80 0.85 10.99 1.20
CA LYS A 80 0.02 11.16 2.40
C LYS A 80 0.25 10.05 3.42
N ILE A 81 0.35 8.80 2.97
CA ILE A 81 0.59 7.65 3.84
C ILE A 81 1.99 7.68 4.41
N ALA A 82 2.99 8.02 3.60
CA ALA A 82 4.36 8.19 4.03
C ALA A 82 4.50 9.24 5.14
N GLU A 83 3.81 10.38 5.03
CA GLU A 83 3.77 11.41 6.08
C GLU A 83 3.15 10.89 7.38
N ILE A 84 2.05 10.15 7.29
CA ILE A 84 1.37 9.55 8.45
C ILE A 84 2.29 8.52 9.13
N GLU A 85 2.83 7.58 8.37
CA GLU A 85 3.72 6.52 8.87
C GLU A 85 5.02 7.10 9.45
N ALA A 86 5.56 8.16 8.84
CA ALA A 86 6.72 8.88 9.37
C ALA A 86 6.39 9.55 10.71
N SER A 87 5.19 10.13 10.85
CA SER A 87 4.76 10.75 12.11
C SER A 87 4.68 9.73 13.25
N TYR A 88 4.16 8.52 12.99
CA TYR A 88 4.12 7.43 13.97
C TYR A 88 5.51 6.95 14.40
N ARG A 89 6.51 7.10 13.53
CA ARG A 89 7.90 6.70 13.79
C ARG A 89 8.81 7.87 14.21
N ASN A 90 8.27 9.08 14.36
CA ASN A 90 9.02 10.31 14.60
C ASN A 90 10.17 10.54 13.59
N LEU A 91 9.94 10.22 12.32
CA LEU A 91 10.91 10.41 11.25
C LEU A 91 10.74 11.79 10.58
N SER A 92 11.84 12.54 10.49
CA SER A 92 11.90 13.81 9.75
C SER A 92 12.79 13.64 8.51
N LEU A 93 12.31 12.84 7.55
CA LEU A 93 12.97 12.58 6.27
C LEU A 93 12.08 13.08 5.12
N SER A 94 12.68 13.35 3.97
CA SER A 94 11.91 13.73 2.78
C SER A 94 11.19 12.53 2.17
N ILE A 95 10.10 12.82 1.45
CA ILE A 95 9.38 11.82 0.63
C ILE A 95 10.34 11.05 -0.28
N ASP A 96 11.35 11.72 -0.87
CA ASP A 96 12.32 11.07 -1.77
C ASP A 96 13.13 9.98 -1.06
N LYS A 97 13.40 10.14 0.25
CA LYS A 97 14.07 9.11 1.05
C LYS A 97 13.17 7.90 1.25
N PHE A 98 11.90 8.11 1.57
CA PHE A 98 10.93 7.02 1.69
C PHE A 98 10.74 6.28 0.37
N LEU A 99 10.62 7.02 -0.74
CA LEU A 99 10.48 6.42 -2.07
C LEU A 99 11.75 5.65 -2.48
N SER A 100 12.93 6.21 -2.21
CA SER A 100 14.21 5.54 -2.48
C SER A 100 14.34 4.25 -1.67
N ASP A 101 13.91 4.26 -0.42
CA ASP A 101 13.87 3.07 0.43
C ASP A 101 12.89 2.02 -0.11
N SER A 102 11.69 2.41 -0.54
CA SER A 102 10.73 1.52 -1.21
C SER A 102 11.34 0.79 -2.40
N ILE A 103 11.99 1.54 -3.30
CA ILE A 103 12.62 0.98 -4.51
C ILE A 103 13.76 0.01 -4.15
N LYS A 104 14.57 0.37 -3.14
CA LYS A 104 15.65 -0.50 -2.65
C LYS A 104 15.09 -1.77 -2.02
N GLY A 105 14.02 -1.65 -1.23
CA GLY A 105 13.30 -2.78 -0.65
C GLY A 105 12.87 -3.79 -1.71
N PHE A 106 12.21 -3.33 -2.77
CA PHE A 106 11.85 -4.18 -3.91
C PHE A 106 13.06 -4.84 -4.57
N SER A 107 14.13 -4.09 -4.83
CA SER A 107 15.37 -4.64 -5.42
C SER A 107 15.95 -5.77 -4.55
N HIS A 108 15.98 -5.59 -3.23
CA HIS A 108 16.44 -6.63 -2.30
C HIS A 108 15.53 -7.86 -2.30
N LEU A 109 14.22 -7.70 -2.43
CA LEU A 109 13.30 -8.83 -2.56
C LEU A 109 13.55 -9.59 -3.87
N SER A 110 13.64 -8.90 -5.01
CA SER A 110 13.87 -9.52 -6.32
C SER A 110 15.13 -10.37 -6.33
N VAL A 111 16.23 -9.88 -5.75
CA VAL A 111 17.47 -10.67 -5.62
C VAL A 111 17.27 -11.89 -4.71
N ARG A 112 16.55 -11.77 -3.59
CA ARG A 112 16.33 -12.92 -2.67
C ARG A 112 15.38 -13.97 -3.24
N PHE A 113 14.43 -13.57 -4.08
CA PHE A 113 13.50 -14.50 -4.73
C PHE A 113 14.07 -15.15 -6.00
N SER A 114 15.06 -14.54 -6.67
CA SER A 114 15.65 -15.07 -7.89
C SER A 114 16.60 -16.28 -7.68
N TRP A 115 16.92 -16.66 -6.44
CA TRP A 115 17.80 -17.81 -6.11
C TRP A 115 17.06 -19.02 -5.50
N LYS A 116 15.78 -19.21 -5.84
CA LYS A 116 14.99 -20.33 -5.33
C LYS A 116 14.23 -21.14 -6.39
N TYR A 117 14.51 -20.92 -7.68
CA TYR A 117 14.05 -21.76 -8.77
C TYR A 117 15.20 -21.98 -9.76
#